data_AF-A0A123USJ4-F1
#
_entry.id   AF-A0A123USJ4-F1
#
_cell.length_a   1.000
_cell.length_b   1.000
_cell.length_c   1.000
_cell.angle_alpha   90.00
_cell.angle_beta   90.00
_cell.angle_gamma   90.00
#
_symmetry.space_group_name_H-M   'P 1'
#
loop_
_entity.id
_entity.type
_entity.pdbx_description
1 polymer ?
#
loop_
_entity_poly.entity_id
_entity_poly.type
_entity_poly.pdbx_seq_one_letter_code
_entity_poly.pdbx_strand_id
1 'polypeptide(L)'
;MGSITQYGRQTTGETQYNARDIRLITFKGWQGKVFQFVQHKQEERYRKLLEDGLDDKQAQAEIKKPIPPLIVADYMAELLTVCRIESDEGTKPVYFYNPDEGIYINDREFLKDFISIIEPRHNEKRASDCIYHLTRKAPYRQAENAPHLIIVGNGIYNRKTRILEPFTETRVFTHKIQTNYNPRATSPTIKGWEFKEWLLDLFNGDKELYQLSYSYSMPSYVGKVTLKCFGL
;
A
#
# COMPACT_ATOMS: atom_id res chain seq x y z
N MET A 1 -35.49 -28.71 -1.18
CA MET A 1 -34.26 -28.81 -0.36
C MET A 1 -33.09 -28.59 -1.31
N GLY A 2 -32.21 -27.61 -1.21
CA GLY A 2 -32.02 -26.52 -0.26
C GLY A 2 -31.32 -25.36 -1.00
N SER A 3 -31.34 -24.21 -0.33
CA SER A 3 -31.15 -22.85 -0.80
C SER A 3 -29.80 -22.54 -1.47
N ILE A 4 -29.84 -21.83 -2.61
CA ILE A 4 -28.69 -21.12 -3.18
C ILE A 4 -28.55 -19.81 -2.41
N THR A 5 -27.56 -19.73 -1.53
CA THR A 5 -27.24 -18.51 -0.78
C THR A 5 -26.74 -17.44 -1.74
N GLN A 6 -27.57 -16.41 -1.96
CA GLN A 6 -27.18 -15.19 -2.63
C GLN A 6 -26.16 -14.43 -1.77
N TYR A 7 -24.93 -14.28 -2.27
CA TYR A 7 -24.01 -13.28 -1.75
C TYR A 7 -24.41 -11.91 -2.32
N GLY A 8 -25.39 -11.28 -1.68
CA GLY A 8 -25.65 -9.85 -1.87
C GLY A 8 -24.51 -9.04 -1.29
N ARG A 9 -23.58 -8.57 -2.13
CA ARG A 9 -22.72 -7.43 -1.78
C ARG A 9 -23.50 -6.16 -2.12
N GLN A 10 -23.93 -5.45 -1.08
CA GLN A 10 -24.41 -4.07 -1.23
C GLN A 10 -23.24 -3.20 -1.70
N THR A 11 -23.20 -2.89 -3.00
CA THR A 11 -22.26 -1.92 -3.57
C THR A 11 -22.72 -0.52 -3.18
N THR A 12 -22.05 0.06 -2.20
CA THR A 12 -22.16 1.47 -1.86
C THR A 12 -21.52 2.29 -2.98
N GLY A 13 -22.32 3.11 -3.66
CA GLY A 13 -21.88 4.14 -4.61
C GLY A 13 -21.46 3.62 -5.99
N GLU A 14 -22.35 3.77 -6.98
CA GLU A 14 -22.02 3.61 -8.40
C GLU A 14 -20.96 4.64 -8.80
N THR A 15 -19.70 4.24 -8.71
CA THR A 15 -18.60 4.98 -9.32
C THR A 15 -18.53 4.52 -10.77
N GLN A 16 -18.91 5.39 -11.71
CA GLN A 16 -18.83 5.12 -13.15
C GLN A 16 -17.36 4.87 -13.54
N TYR A 17 -17.09 3.86 -14.38
CA TYR A 17 -15.73 3.58 -14.88
C TYR A 17 -15.16 4.82 -15.58
N ASN A 18 -14.05 5.34 -15.06
CA ASN A 18 -13.34 6.48 -15.64
C ASN A 18 -11.98 6.02 -16.18
N ALA A 19 -11.83 6.02 -17.51
CA ALA A 19 -10.60 5.62 -18.21
C ALA A 19 -9.38 6.50 -17.87
N ARG A 20 -9.56 7.69 -17.28
CA ARG A 20 -8.46 8.56 -16.82
C ARG A 20 -7.93 8.18 -15.44
N ASP A 21 -8.76 7.57 -14.60
CA ASP A 21 -8.46 7.28 -13.19
C ASP A 21 -8.44 5.77 -12.92
N ILE A 22 -7.69 5.03 -13.74
CA ILE A 22 -7.62 3.57 -13.67
C ILE A 22 -6.91 3.11 -12.39
N ARG A 23 -5.83 3.80 -11.98
CA ARG A 23 -5.06 3.42 -10.79
C ARG A 23 -5.90 3.49 -9.51
N LEU A 24 -5.62 2.58 -8.60
CA LEU A 24 -6.22 2.59 -7.27
C LEU A 24 -5.55 3.67 -6.41
N ILE A 25 -6.32 4.69 -6.05
CA ILE A 25 -5.92 5.78 -5.13
C ILE A 25 -6.34 5.50 -3.68
N THR A 26 -7.06 4.40 -3.44
CA THR A 26 -7.46 3.88 -2.13
C THR A 26 -7.78 2.39 -2.28
N PHE A 27 -7.60 1.62 -1.21
CA PHE A 27 -8.07 0.25 -1.09
C PHE A 27 -9.41 0.15 -0.35
N LYS A 28 -10.08 1.27 -0.06
CA LYS A 28 -11.49 1.19 0.38
C LYS A 28 -12.37 0.84 -0.83
N GLY A 29 -13.04 -0.31 -0.76
CA GLY A 29 -13.96 -0.75 -1.83
C GLY A 29 -13.29 -1.15 -3.16
N TRP A 30 -11.98 -1.39 -3.17
CA TRP A 30 -11.21 -1.66 -4.40
C TRP A 30 -11.78 -2.80 -5.26
N GLN A 31 -12.38 -3.79 -4.62
CA GLN A 31 -12.95 -4.99 -5.24
C GLN A 31 -13.97 -4.64 -6.33
N GLY A 32 -14.84 -3.65 -6.07
CA GLY A 32 -15.84 -3.19 -7.04
C GLY A 32 -15.20 -2.49 -8.23
N LYS A 33 -14.22 -1.61 -7.98
CA LYS A 33 -13.49 -0.91 -9.03
C LYS A 33 -12.70 -1.86 -9.93
N VAL A 34 -12.05 -2.87 -9.35
CA VAL A 34 -11.34 -3.91 -10.11
C VAL A 34 -12.32 -4.73 -10.95
N PHE A 35 -13.46 -5.13 -10.38
CA PHE A 35 -14.48 -5.87 -11.13
C PHE A 35 -14.98 -5.07 -12.34
N GLN A 36 -15.31 -3.79 -12.16
CA GLN A 36 -15.71 -2.90 -13.26
C GLN A 36 -14.62 -2.75 -14.32
N PHE A 37 -13.36 -2.59 -13.90
CA PHE A 37 -12.22 -2.53 -14.83
C PHE A 37 -12.10 -3.80 -15.67
N VAL A 38 -12.25 -4.97 -15.05
CA VAL A 38 -12.15 -6.26 -15.75
C VAL A 38 -13.30 -6.44 -16.74
N GLN A 39 -14.53 -6.07 -16.36
CA GLN A 39 -15.68 -6.07 -17.27
C GLN A 39 -15.43 -5.20 -18.50
N HIS A 40 -14.98 -3.95 -18.29
CA HIS A 40 -14.65 -3.05 -19.38
C HIS A 40 -13.58 -3.63 -20.33
N LYS A 41 -12.49 -4.19 -19.80
CA LYS A 41 -11.45 -4.82 -20.61
C LYS A 41 -11.96 -6.04 -21.39
N GLN A 42 -12.87 -6.82 -20.81
CA GLN A 42 -13.50 -7.95 -21.50
C GLN A 42 -14.42 -7.49 -22.62
N GLU A 43 -15.18 -6.41 -22.42
CA GLU A 43 -16.02 -5.80 -23.46
C GLU A 43 -15.18 -5.24 -24.62
N GLU A 44 -14.09 -4.54 -24.33
CA GLU A 44 -13.15 -4.06 -25.35
C GLU A 44 -12.57 -5.23 -26.17
N ARG A 45 -12.18 -6.31 -25.49
CA ARG A 45 -11.69 -7.51 -26.15
C ARG A 45 -12.79 -8.16 -27.00
N TYR A 46 -14.03 -8.22 -26.52
CA TYR A 46 -15.16 -8.75 -27.28
C TYR A 46 -15.42 -7.94 -28.55
N ARG A 47 -15.43 -6.61 -28.44
CA ARG A 47 -15.62 -5.71 -29.60
C ARG A 47 -14.53 -5.90 -30.65
N LYS A 48 -13.26 -5.97 -30.23
CA LYS A 48 -12.14 -6.24 -31.16
C LYS A 48 -12.29 -7.56 -31.90
N LEU A 49 -12.74 -8.62 -31.22
CA LEU A 49 -12.95 -9.91 -31.87
C LEU A 49 -14.06 -9.84 -32.95
N LEU A 50 -15.11 -9.06 -32.72
CA LEU A 50 -16.16 -8.84 -33.73
C LEU A 50 -15.64 -8.00 -34.91
N GLU A 51 -14.83 -6.97 -34.63
CA GLU A 51 -14.17 -6.15 -35.66
C GLU A 51 -13.19 -6.96 -36.52
N ASP A 52 -12.49 -7.92 -35.91
CA ASP A 52 -11.60 -8.87 -36.58
C ASP A 52 -12.36 -9.92 -37.44
N GLY A 53 -13.69 -9.85 -37.47
CA GLY A 53 -14.55 -10.66 -38.34
C GLY A 53 -14.97 -12.01 -37.76
N LEU A 54 -14.79 -12.24 -36.46
CA LEU A 54 -15.32 -13.44 -35.80
C LEU A 54 -16.84 -13.34 -35.65
N ASP A 55 -17.52 -14.48 -35.75
CA ASP A 55 -18.94 -14.57 -35.42
C ASP A 55 -19.18 -14.43 -33.90
N ASP A 56 -20.38 -14.02 -33.49
CA ASP A 56 -20.73 -13.81 -32.08
C ASP A 56 -20.50 -15.07 -31.22
N LYS A 57 -20.70 -16.28 -31.76
CA LYS A 57 -20.53 -17.53 -31.01
C LYS A 57 -19.05 -17.82 -30.76
N GLN A 58 -18.20 -17.59 -31.75
CA GLN A 58 -16.75 -17.72 -31.69
C GLN A 58 -16.17 -16.67 -30.74
N ALA A 59 -16.59 -15.41 -30.86
CA ALA A 59 -16.17 -14.33 -29.96
C ALA A 59 -16.53 -14.62 -28.50
N GLN A 60 -17.76 -15.10 -28.24
CA GLN A 60 -18.17 -15.52 -26.89
C GLN A 60 -17.37 -16.72 -26.36
N ALA A 61 -17.02 -17.68 -27.21
CA ALA A 61 -16.20 -18.83 -26.83
C ALA A 61 -14.78 -18.39 -26.42
N GLU A 62 -14.20 -17.41 -27.11
CA GLU A 62 -12.88 -16.85 -26.77
C GLU A 62 -12.90 -16.07 -25.45
N ILE A 63 -13.94 -15.27 -25.19
CA ILE A 63 -14.10 -14.56 -23.91
C ILE A 63 -14.31 -15.53 -22.75
N LYS A 64 -15.00 -16.64 -22.98
CA LYS A 64 -15.17 -17.70 -21.97
C LYS A 64 -13.87 -18.41 -21.61
N LYS A 65 -12.76 -18.23 -22.33
CA LYS A 65 -11.48 -18.81 -21.90
C LYS A 65 -10.92 -18.08 -20.67
N PRO A 66 -10.20 -18.78 -19.78
CA PRO A 66 -9.46 -18.15 -18.69
C PRO A 66 -8.47 -17.11 -19.20
N ILE A 67 -8.39 -15.97 -18.52
CA ILE A 67 -7.41 -14.93 -18.84
C ILE A 67 -6.01 -15.46 -18.51
N PRO A 68 -5.04 -15.44 -19.44
CA PRO A 68 -3.70 -15.93 -19.16
C PRO A 68 -3.01 -15.17 -18.01
N PRO A 69 -2.14 -15.83 -17.20
CA PRO A 69 -1.44 -15.19 -16.08
C PRO A 69 -0.67 -13.91 -16.44
N LEU A 70 -0.10 -13.87 -17.66
CA LEU A 70 0.63 -12.70 -18.15
C LEU A 70 -0.26 -11.45 -18.27
N ILE A 71 -1.49 -11.64 -18.75
CA ILE A 71 -2.48 -10.57 -18.94
C ILE A 71 -3.04 -10.13 -17.59
N VAL A 72 -3.27 -11.06 -16.68
CA VAL A 72 -3.65 -10.71 -15.30
C VAL A 72 -2.57 -9.84 -14.65
N ALA A 73 -1.30 -10.17 -14.83
CA ALA A 73 -0.20 -9.35 -14.34
C ALA A 73 -0.16 -7.94 -14.98
N ASP A 74 -0.56 -7.79 -16.26
CA ASP A 74 -0.70 -6.48 -16.89
C ASP A 74 -1.82 -5.66 -16.25
N TYR A 75 -2.99 -6.28 -16.02
CA TYR A 75 -4.11 -5.62 -15.33
C TYR A 75 -3.71 -5.17 -13.93
N MET A 76 -2.97 -6.01 -13.19
CA MET A 76 -2.43 -5.63 -11.89
C MET A 76 -1.48 -4.45 -11.97
N ALA A 77 -0.58 -4.40 -12.97
CA ALA A 77 0.35 -3.29 -13.16
C ALA A 77 -0.32 -1.98 -13.61
N GLU A 78 -1.47 -2.06 -14.29
CA GLU A 78 -2.29 -0.88 -14.61
C GLU A 78 -3.02 -0.32 -13.38
N LEU A 79 -3.45 -1.19 -12.46
CA LEU A 79 -4.26 -0.83 -11.30
C LEU A 79 -3.41 -0.46 -10.07
N LEU A 80 -2.27 -1.12 -9.88
CA LEU A 80 -1.41 -1.01 -8.70
C LEU A 80 -0.07 -0.34 -9.06
N THR A 81 0.41 0.52 -8.16
CA THR A 81 1.79 1.02 -8.23
C THR A 81 2.72 -0.01 -7.59
N VAL A 82 3.45 -0.77 -8.40
CA VAL A 82 4.35 -1.85 -7.95
C VAL A 82 5.83 -1.50 -8.10
N CYS A 83 6.68 -2.09 -7.26
CA CYS A 83 8.13 -2.08 -7.42
C CYS A 83 8.76 -3.35 -6.84
N ARG A 84 10.02 -3.60 -7.18
CA ARG A 84 10.86 -4.61 -6.53
C ARG A 84 11.83 -3.93 -5.59
N ILE A 85 11.87 -4.40 -4.36
CA ILE A 85 12.80 -3.94 -3.34
C ILE A 85 13.68 -5.13 -2.97
N GLU A 86 14.99 -4.88 -2.83
CA GLU A 86 15.93 -5.89 -2.36
C GLU A 86 15.74 -6.13 -0.87
N SER A 87 15.61 -7.40 -0.49
CA SER A 87 15.65 -7.82 0.91
C SER A 87 17.08 -8.03 1.36
N ASP A 88 17.27 -8.10 2.68
CA ASP A 88 18.57 -8.41 3.29
C ASP A 88 19.10 -9.80 2.88
N GLU A 89 18.20 -10.71 2.46
CA GLU A 89 18.51 -12.05 1.97
C GLU A 89 18.91 -12.08 0.48
N GLY A 90 19.00 -10.92 -0.18
CA GLY A 90 19.31 -10.80 -1.60
C GLY A 90 18.17 -11.20 -2.54
N THR A 91 16.98 -11.50 -2.00
CA THR A 91 15.77 -11.71 -2.79
C THR A 91 15.17 -10.38 -3.22
N LYS A 92 14.44 -10.35 -4.34
CA LYS A 92 13.80 -9.12 -4.88
C LYS A 92 12.28 -9.30 -4.99
N PRO A 93 11.58 -9.44 -3.86
CA PRO A 93 10.14 -9.60 -3.88
C PRO A 93 9.44 -8.35 -4.41
N VAL A 94 8.20 -8.53 -4.87
CA VAL A 94 7.34 -7.45 -5.32
C VAL A 94 6.68 -6.78 -4.11
N TYR A 95 6.66 -5.46 -4.13
CA TYR A 95 5.90 -4.60 -3.23
C TYR A 95 4.90 -3.80 -4.05
N PHE A 96 3.74 -3.51 -3.45
CA PHE A 96 2.77 -2.56 -4.00
C PHE A 96 2.57 -1.40 -3.03
N TYR A 97 2.36 -0.21 -3.57
CA TYR A 97 2.03 0.96 -2.77
C TYR A 97 0.60 0.85 -2.26
N ASN A 98 0.41 1.01 -0.95
CA ASN A 98 -0.90 1.16 -0.33
C ASN A 98 -1.21 2.66 -0.17
N PRO A 99 -2.15 3.22 -0.95
CA PRO A 99 -2.47 4.64 -0.88
C PRO A 99 -3.07 5.09 0.45
N ASP A 100 -3.78 4.19 1.15
CA ASP A 100 -4.40 4.51 2.44
C ASP A 100 -3.37 4.55 3.57
N GLU A 101 -2.34 3.71 3.48
CA GLU A 101 -1.30 3.60 4.50
C GLU A 101 -0.07 4.47 4.20
N GLY A 102 0.15 4.86 2.94
CA GLY A 102 1.28 5.66 2.49
C GLY A 102 2.60 4.89 2.35
N ILE A 103 2.56 3.55 2.39
CA ILE A 103 3.74 2.67 2.39
C ILE A 103 3.64 1.59 1.33
N TYR A 104 4.79 1.05 0.94
CA TYR A 104 4.93 -0.14 0.15
C TYR A 104 4.83 -1.39 1.02
N ILE A 105 3.91 -2.28 0.67
CA ILE A 105 3.62 -3.52 1.40
C ILE A 105 3.98 -4.71 0.51
N ASN A 106 4.61 -5.72 1.12
CA ASN A 106 4.77 -7.04 0.53
C ASN A 106 3.76 -7.97 1.18
N ASP A 107 2.60 -8.07 0.56
CA ASP A 107 1.52 -8.97 0.97
C ASP A 107 1.12 -9.85 -0.21
N ARG A 108 1.59 -11.09 -0.19
CA ARG A 108 1.31 -12.06 -1.25
C ARG A 108 -0.13 -12.55 -1.23
N GLU A 109 -0.74 -12.63 -0.05
CA GLU A 109 -2.13 -13.09 0.07
C GLU A 109 -3.08 -12.03 -0.47
N PHE A 110 -2.84 -10.74 -0.19
CA PHE A 110 -3.58 -9.65 -0.82
C PHE A 110 -3.46 -9.68 -2.34
N LEU A 111 -2.27 -9.94 -2.90
CA LEU A 111 -2.10 -10.06 -4.35
C LEU A 111 -2.88 -11.25 -4.93
N LYS A 112 -2.97 -12.38 -4.21
CA LYS A 112 -3.79 -13.53 -4.63
C LYS A 112 -5.28 -13.19 -4.58
N ASP A 113 -5.74 -12.51 -3.53
CA ASP A 113 -7.11 -12.01 -3.43
C ASP A 113 -7.42 -11.08 -4.60
N PHE A 114 -6.48 -10.21 -4.96
CA PHE A 114 -6.58 -9.34 -6.15
C PHE A 114 -6.73 -10.14 -7.45
N ILE A 115 -5.91 -11.18 -7.63
CA ILE A 115 -5.98 -12.07 -8.78
C ILE A 115 -7.33 -12.81 -8.82
N SER A 116 -7.87 -13.23 -7.67
CA SER A 116 -9.14 -13.96 -7.59
C SER A 116 -10.33 -13.14 -8.08
N ILE A 117 -10.28 -11.81 -7.94
CA ILE A 117 -11.31 -10.90 -8.47
C ILE A 117 -11.17 -10.72 -9.97
N ILE A 118 -9.93 -10.68 -10.47
CA ILE A 118 -9.68 -10.56 -11.91
C ILE A 118 -10.04 -11.85 -12.65
N GLU A 119 -9.60 -12.98 -12.12
CA GLU A 119 -9.76 -14.29 -12.74
C GLU A 119 -9.97 -15.37 -11.66
N PRO A 120 -11.23 -15.59 -11.22
CA PRO A 120 -11.56 -16.54 -10.15
C PRO A 120 -11.31 -18.00 -10.55
N ARG A 121 -11.11 -18.30 -11.84
CA ARG A 121 -10.83 -19.67 -12.33
C ARG A 121 -9.36 -20.06 -12.19
N HIS A 122 -8.51 -19.14 -11.72
CA HIS A 122 -7.13 -19.45 -11.41
C HIS A 122 -7.00 -20.27 -10.14
N ASN A 123 -6.17 -21.31 -10.22
CA ASN A 123 -5.71 -22.04 -9.04
C ASN A 123 -4.43 -21.39 -8.47
N GLU A 124 -3.97 -21.90 -7.33
CA GLU A 124 -2.78 -21.39 -6.63
C GLU A 124 -1.53 -21.30 -7.52
N LYS A 125 -1.31 -22.30 -8.38
CA LYS A 125 -0.18 -22.29 -9.32
C LYS A 125 -0.28 -21.13 -10.30
N ARG A 126 -1.44 -20.94 -10.94
CA ARG A 126 -1.65 -19.85 -11.89
C ARG A 126 -1.59 -18.48 -11.21
N ALA A 127 -2.09 -18.35 -9.97
CA ALA A 127 -1.95 -17.13 -9.19
C ALA A 127 -0.48 -16.82 -8.89
N SER A 128 0.31 -17.83 -8.54
CA SER A 128 1.75 -17.70 -8.36
C SER A 128 2.47 -17.28 -9.64
N ASP A 129 2.06 -17.81 -10.80
CA ASP A 129 2.58 -17.40 -12.11
C ASP A 129 2.24 -15.93 -12.42
N CYS A 130 1.03 -15.46 -12.05
CA CYS A 130 0.66 -14.04 -12.19
C CYS A 130 1.60 -13.14 -11.37
N ILE A 131 1.84 -13.48 -10.09
CA ILE A 131 2.75 -12.74 -9.21
C ILE A 131 4.17 -12.78 -9.75
N TYR A 132 4.61 -13.91 -10.30
CA TYR A 132 5.92 -14.03 -10.96
C TYR A 132 6.05 -13.05 -12.13
N HIS A 133 5.08 -13.02 -13.04
CA HIS A 133 5.08 -12.08 -14.16
C HIS A 133 5.03 -10.62 -13.70
N LEU A 134 4.19 -10.31 -12.69
CA LEU A 134 4.11 -8.97 -12.10
C LEU A 134 5.46 -8.54 -11.53
N THR A 135 6.13 -9.43 -10.79
CA THR A 135 7.45 -9.19 -10.20
C THR A 135 8.49 -8.89 -11.29
N ARG A 136 8.48 -9.64 -12.40
CA ARG A 136 9.42 -9.40 -13.51
C ARG A 136 9.19 -8.08 -14.23
N LYS A 137 7.94 -7.60 -14.31
CA LYS A 137 7.57 -6.32 -14.91
C LYS A 137 7.82 -5.13 -13.97
N ALA A 138 7.80 -5.36 -12.66
CA ALA A 138 7.95 -4.30 -11.68
C ALA A 138 9.36 -3.66 -11.72
N PRO A 139 9.44 -2.31 -11.71
CA PRO A 139 10.70 -1.60 -11.68
C PRO A 139 11.43 -1.86 -10.36
N TYR A 140 12.75 -2.01 -10.43
CA TYR A 140 13.58 -2.07 -9.22
C TYR A 140 13.67 -0.68 -8.59
N ARG A 141 13.44 -0.60 -7.28
CA ARG A 141 13.58 0.63 -6.50
C ARG A 141 14.27 0.32 -5.18
N GLN A 142 15.10 1.25 -4.71
CA GLN A 142 15.69 1.18 -3.38
C GLN A 142 14.71 1.75 -2.35
N ALA A 143 14.69 1.14 -1.17
CA ALA A 143 13.98 1.71 -0.03
C ALA A 143 14.60 3.06 0.35
N GLU A 144 13.75 4.03 0.66
CA GLU A 144 14.16 5.35 1.11
C GLU A 144 14.88 5.22 2.46
N ASN A 145 16.13 5.68 2.51
CA ASN A 145 17.00 5.57 3.68
C ASN A 145 17.36 6.94 4.27
N ALA A 146 16.77 8.02 3.76
CA ALA A 146 17.00 9.37 4.25
C ALA A 146 16.63 9.52 5.76
N PRO A 147 17.61 9.70 6.66
CA PRO A 147 17.37 9.68 8.12
C PRO A 147 16.57 10.88 8.66
N HIS A 148 16.34 11.87 7.81
CA HIS A 148 15.60 13.08 8.14
C HIS A 148 14.11 12.96 7.80
N LEU A 149 13.69 11.92 7.08
CA LEU A 149 12.30 11.67 6.76
C LEU A 149 11.74 10.63 7.69
N ILE A 150 10.62 10.98 8.31
CA ILE A 150 9.94 10.09 9.25
C ILE A 150 8.51 9.99 8.78
N ILE A 151 8.11 8.79 8.36
CA ILE A 151 6.74 8.53 7.97
C ILE A 151 5.89 8.22 9.21
N VAL A 152 4.89 9.07 9.41
CA VAL A 152 3.97 9.12 10.55
C VAL A 152 2.55 8.84 10.07
N GLY A 153 1.61 8.66 11.00
CA GLY A 153 0.24 8.23 10.67
C GLY A 153 -0.49 9.13 9.67
N ASN A 154 -0.13 10.41 9.58
CA ASN A 154 -0.76 11.43 8.73
C ASN A 154 0.16 12.03 7.66
N GLY A 155 1.35 11.48 7.40
CA GLY A 155 2.22 11.98 6.32
C GLY A 155 3.70 11.63 6.50
N ILE A 156 4.55 12.33 5.75
CA ILE A 156 6.00 12.21 5.82
C ILE A 156 6.55 13.48 6.47
N TYR A 157 7.01 13.38 7.70
CA TYR A 157 7.62 14.50 8.40
C TYR A 157 9.09 14.66 8.02
N ASN A 158 9.44 15.82 7.49
CA ASN A 158 10.80 16.17 7.14
C ASN A 158 11.46 16.95 8.28
N ARG A 159 12.46 16.36 8.95
CA ARG A 159 13.18 16.97 10.08
C ARG A 159 13.99 18.20 9.70
N LYS A 160 14.44 18.31 8.45
CA LYS A 160 15.24 19.46 7.99
C LYS A 160 14.36 20.68 7.81
N THR A 161 13.25 20.54 7.09
CA THR A 161 12.30 21.64 6.82
C THR A 161 11.31 21.85 7.96
N ARG A 162 11.12 20.82 8.82
CA ARG A 162 10.09 20.74 9.87
C ARG A 162 8.66 20.79 9.34
N ILE A 163 8.47 20.35 8.10
CA ILE A 163 7.17 20.32 7.41
C ILE A 163 6.66 18.88 7.36
N LEU A 164 5.35 18.72 7.49
CA LEU A 164 4.64 17.46 7.23
C LEU A 164 4.22 17.46 5.75
N GLU A 165 4.86 16.61 4.96
CA GLU A 165 4.57 16.38 3.54
C GLU A 165 3.49 15.29 3.41
N PRO A 166 2.62 15.33 2.38
CA PRO A 166 1.67 14.24 2.12
C PRO A 166 2.41 12.95 1.74
N PHE A 167 1.73 11.81 1.86
CA PHE A 167 2.26 10.54 1.35
C PHE A 167 2.49 10.61 -0.16
N THR A 168 3.47 9.85 -0.66
CA THR A 168 3.82 9.83 -2.08
C THR A 168 4.31 8.45 -2.50
N GLU A 169 3.88 7.98 -3.67
CA GLU A 169 4.40 6.74 -4.26
C GLU A 169 5.80 6.90 -4.90
N THR A 170 6.36 8.11 -4.96
CA THR A 170 7.68 8.30 -5.57
C THR A 170 8.80 7.85 -4.65
N ARG A 171 8.56 7.88 -3.34
CA ARG A 171 9.52 7.50 -2.29
C ARG A 171 9.10 6.18 -1.67
N VAL A 172 10.05 5.28 -1.52
CA VAL A 172 9.75 3.89 -1.12
C VAL A 172 9.94 3.72 0.38
N PHE A 173 8.85 3.89 1.13
CA PHE A 173 8.82 3.56 2.56
C PHE A 173 8.16 2.19 2.77
N THR A 174 8.72 1.35 3.62
CA THR A 174 8.21 -0.02 3.91
C THR A 174 7.61 -0.17 5.30
N HIS A 175 7.78 0.84 6.16
CA HIS A 175 7.33 0.85 7.54
C HIS A 175 6.88 2.26 7.89
N LYS A 176 6.01 2.41 8.89
CA LYS A 176 5.61 3.71 9.43
C LYS A 176 5.36 3.69 10.92
N ILE A 177 5.45 4.87 11.51
CA ILE A 177 4.97 5.11 12.87
C ILE A 177 3.47 5.36 12.78
N GLN A 178 2.68 4.56 13.50
CA GLN A 178 1.21 4.66 13.46
C GLN A 178 0.68 5.99 14.01
N THR A 179 1.45 6.64 14.89
CA THR A 179 1.07 7.89 15.55
C THR A 179 1.10 9.08 14.59
N ASN A 180 0.04 9.89 14.62
CA ASN A 180 -0.03 11.14 13.85
C ASN A 180 0.94 12.17 14.42
N TYR A 181 1.55 12.96 13.54
CA TYR A 181 2.28 14.15 13.94
C TYR A 181 1.30 15.26 14.36
N ASN A 182 1.46 15.74 15.60
CA ASN A 182 0.74 16.90 16.11
C ASN A 182 1.73 18.03 16.45
N PRO A 183 1.75 19.14 15.70
CA PRO A 183 2.70 20.23 15.95
C PRO A 183 2.53 20.89 17.34
N ARG A 184 1.37 20.72 17.97
CA ARG A 184 0.97 21.28 19.27
C ARG A 184 0.99 20.26 20.41
N ALA A 185 1.57 19.08 20.22
CA ALA A 185 1.63 18.10 21.30
C ALA A 185 2.51 18.60 22.46
N THR A 186 2.10 18.30 23.68
CA THR A 186 2.75 18.73 24.93
C THR A 186 2.82 17.56 25.90
N SER A 187 3.91 17.46 26.68
CA SER A 187 4.14 16.43 27.72
C SER A 187 2.86 16.16 28.54
N PRO A 188 2.26 14.95 28.54
CA PRO A 188 1.15 14.65 29.42
C PRO A 188 1.67 14.49 30.85
N THR A 189 0.93 15.05 31.80
CA THR A 189 1.11 14.72 33.22
C THR A 189 0.21 13.53 33.54
N ILE A 190 0.80 12.38 33.91
CA ILE A 190 0.07 11.17 34.26
C ILE A 190 0.05 11.05 35.79
N LYS A 191 -1.07 11.40 36.44
CA LYS A 191 -1.21 11.32 37.91
C LYS A 191 -0.10 12.04 38.69
N GLY A 192 0.32 13.22 38.21
CA GLY A 192 1.40 14.02 38.81
C GLY A 192 2.82 13.58 38.39
N TRP A 193 2.93 12.55 37.56
CA TRP A 193 4.20 12.12 36.97
C TRP A 193 4.39 12.76 35.59
N GLU A 194 5.55 13.37 35.35
CA GLU A 194 5.95 13.91 34.07
C GLU A 194 7.17 13.15 33.53
N PHE A 195 7.11 12.74 32.26
CA PHE A 195 8.19 11.96 31.64
C PHE A 195 9.53 12.69 31.70
N LYS A 196 9.51 14.01 31.49
CA LYS A 196 10.72 14.84 31.53
C LYS A 196 11.37 14.82 32.91
N GLU A 197 10.58 15.00 33.96
CA GLU A 197 11.07 15.02 35.35
C GLU A 197 11.57 13.63 35.75
N TRP A 198 10.85 12.57 35.41
CA TRP A 198 11.33 11.20 35.64
C TRP A 198 12.64 10.89 34.90
N LEU A 199 12.75 11.32 33.64
CA LEU A 199 13.95 11.10 32.85
C LEU A 199 15.14 11.91 33.40
N LEU A 200 14.90 13.12 33.91
CA LEU A 200 15.91 13.92 34.62
C LEU A 200 16.33 13.25 35.93
N ASP A 201 15.39 12.73 36.71
CA ASP A 201 15.66 12.01 37.95
C ASP A 201 16.49 10.74 37.71
N LEU A 202 16.28 10.04 36.59
CA LEU A 202 17.11 8.90 36.18
C LEU A 202 18.59 9.27 36.02
N PHE A 203 18.88 10.51 35.64
CA PHE A 203 20.23 11.06 35.56
C PHE A 203 20.61 11.88 36.79
N ASN A 204 19.94 11.69 37.94
CA ASN A 204 20.18 12.43 39.19
C ASN A 204 20.11 13.97 39.02
N GLY A 205 19.26 14.45 38.12
CA GLY A 205 19.14 15.88 37.80
C GLY A 205 20.29 16.46 36.98
N ASP A 206 21.23 15.62 36.52
CA ASP A 206 22.32 16.03 35.64
C ASP A 206 21.78 16.37 34.25
N LYS A 207 21.71 17.67 33.97
CA LYS A 207 21.20 18.20 32.71
C LYS A 207 22.10 17.90 31.53
N GLU A 208 23.42 17.77 31.72
CA GLU A 208 24.34 17.44 30.65
C GLU A 208 24.20 15.97 30.25
N LEU A 209 24.14 15.05 31.23
CA LEU A 209 23.88 13.64 30.97
C LEU A 209 22.47 13.42 30.41
N TYR A 210 21.46 14.16 30.86
CA TYR A 210 20.13 14.16 30.24
C TYR A 210 20.19 14.61 28.79
N GLN A 211 20.91 15.69 28.48
CA GLN A 211 20.94 16.25 27.13
C GLN A 211 21.79 15.38 26.18
N LEU A 212 22.84 14.75 26.72
CA LEU A 212 23.64 13.74 26.05
C LEU A 212 22.82 12.48 25.81
N SER A 213 22.20 11.89 26.83
CA SER A 213 21.35 10.71 26.69
C SER A 213 20.20 10.98 25.74
N TYR A 214 19.54 12.13 25.83
CA TYR A 214 18.53 12.57 24.87
C TYR A 214 19.11 12.65 23.45
N SER A 215 20.30 13.22 23.26
CA SER A 215 20.96 13.28 21.95
C SER A 215 21.44 11.93 21.40
N TYR A 216 21.72 10.94 22.27
CA TYR A 216 22.24 9.59 21.95
C TYR A 216 21.17 8.49 21.88
N SER A 217 20.07 8.62 22.61
CA SER A 217 18.91 7.70 22.60
C SER A 217 17.80 8.16 21.64
N MET A 218 17.73 9.45 21.31
CA MET A 218 16.84 10.01 20.29
C MET A 218 17.46 10.31 18.89
N PRO A 219 18.73 9.99 18.54
CA PRO A 219 19.23 10.08 17.18
C PRO A 219 18.88 8.83 16.37
N SER A 220 18.52 7.72 17.03
CA SER A 220 17.92 6.54 16.42
C SER A 220 16.49 6.87 15.98
N TYR A 221 16.42 7.51 14.81
CA TYR A 221 15.27 7.66 13.92
C TYR A 221 14.05 8.46 14.40
N VAL A 222 13.80 8.63 15.70
CA VAL A 222 12.48 9.00 16.20
C VAL A 222 12.67 9.79 17.51
N GLY A 223 13.07 11.06 17.43
CA GLY A 223 13.31 11.88 18.62
C GLY A 223 12.33 13.04 18.76
N LYS A 224 12.57 14.09 17.96
CA LYS A 224 11.73 15.29 17.93
C LYS A 224 10.33 15.06 17.36
N VAL A 225 10.16 14.04 16.51
CA VAL A 225 8.85 13.63 15.99
C VAL A 225 8.09 12.86 17.06
N THR A 226 8.75 11.98 17.81
CA THR A 226 8.19 11.21 18.92
C THR A 226 7.60 12.13 19.97
N LEU A 227 8.32 13.18 20.38
CA LEU A 227 7.77 14.15 21.31
C LEU A 227 6.51 14.85 20.76
N LYS A 228 6.44 15.11 19.45
CA LYS A 228 5.26 15.72 18.81
C LYS A 228 4.16 14.72 18.42
N CYS A 229 4.47 13.44 18.37
CA CYS A 229 3.53 12.35 18.10
C CYS A 229 2.90 11.84 19.39
N PHE A 230 3.73 11.65 20.41
CA PHE A 230 3.36 11.15 21.74
C PHE A 230 3.10 12.27 22.75
N GLY A 231 3.33 13.52 22.33
CA GLY A 231 3.23 14.67 23.21
C GLY A 231 4.17 14.55 24.38
N LEU A 232 5.41 14.10 24.26
CA LEU A 232 6.34 13.95 25.40
C LEU A 232 7.26 15.17 25.56
#